data_AF-A0A1G7EWF6-F1
#
_entry.id   AF-A0A1G7EWF6-F1
#
_cell.length_a   1.000
_cell.length_b   1.000
_cell.length_c   1.000
_cell.angle_alpha   90.00
_cell.angle_beta   90.00
_cell.angle_gamma   90.00
#
_symmetry.space_group_name_H-M   'P 1'
#
loop_
_entity.id
_entity.type
_entity.pdbx_description
1 polymer ?
#
loop_
_entity_poly.entity_id
_entity_poly.type
_entity_poly.pdbx_seq_one_letter_code
_entity_poly.pdbx_strand_id
1 'polypeptide(L)'
;MEKIEIETEIRTMPRIGDEAPKFTAVTTQGEINFPDDYTGEWVILFSHPADFTPVCTSEFITFASLEEKFANANCKLVGLSIDGLYSHIAWLRTIKEKIEFNGMKNVEVKFPLIEDITMDVAKKYGMIQPGESKTQAVRAVFFIDPKGIVRAIIYYPLSLGRNFDEIYRALIAMQTADTFNVATPADWNPGDDVIVSPAGSCGVAEERMKNTDDLDCKDWFFCTKKLDKNEVFKKVLKK
;
A
#
# COMPACT_ATOMS: atom_id res chain seq x y z
N MET A 1 35.73 -8.36 -33.49
CA MET A 1 35.13 -8.18 -32.16
C MET A 1 33.87 -7.36 -32.35
N GLU A 2 32.71 -8.00 -32.34
CA GLU A 2 31.43 -7.30 -32.34
C GLU A 2 31.28 -6.54 -31.03
N LYS A 3 30.97 -5.25 -31.11
CA LYS A 3 30.54 -4.47 -29.95
C LYS A 3 29.14 -4.95 -29.60
N ILE A 4 29.02 -5.64 -28.47
CA ILE A 4 27.71 -5.90 -27.87
C ILE A 4 27.21 -4.55 -27.37
N GLU A 5 26.29 -3.94 -28.11
CA GLU A 5 25.49 -2.82 -27.62
C GLU A 5 24.57 -3.37 -26.53
N ILE A 6 24.91 -3.10 -25.27
CA ILE A 6 24.01 -3.36 -24.15
C ILE A 6 22.94 -2.27 -24.21
N GLU A 7 21.82 -2.57 -24.87
CA GLU A 7 20.61 -1.75 -24.75
C GLU A 7 20.26 -1.65 -23.25
N THR A 8 20.44 -0.46 -22.71
CA THR A 8 20.10 -0.20 -21.32
C THR A 8 18.59 0.04 -21.28
N GLU A 9 17.82 -1.00 -20.97
CA GLU A 9 16.36 -0.87 -20.80
C GLU A 9 16.08 0.09 -19.63
N ILE A 10 15.64 1.33 -19.95
CA ILE A 10 15.26 2.32 -18.95
C ILE A 10 13.86 1.96 -18.47
N ARG A 11 13.76 1.29 -17.32
CA ARG A 11 12.48 1.04 -16.65
C ARG A 11 12.14 2.20 -15.73
N THR A 12 11.03 2.89 -16.01
CA THR A 12 10.49 3.94 -15.16
C THR A 12 9.60 3.36 -14.08
N MET A 13 9.68 3.90 -12.86
CA MET A 13 8.80 3.52 -11.76
C MET A 13 7.32 3.81 -12.12
N PRO A 14 6.37 2.97 -11.65
CA PRO A 14 4.93 3.28 -11.77
C PRO A 14 4.60 4.60 -11.08
N ARG A 15 3.65 5.35 -11.66
CA ARG A 15 3.15 6.59 -11.06
C ARG A 15 1.75 6.38 -10.51
N ILE A 16 1.32 7.27 -9.63
CA ILE A 16 -0.08 7.33 -9.19
C ILE A 16 -0.96 7.56 -10.41
N GLY A 17 -1.99 6.72 -10.58
CA GLY A 17 -2.90 6.72 -11.72
C GLY A 17 -2.52 5.76 -12.85
N ASP A 18 -1.31 5.20 -12.85
CA ASP A 18 -0.93 4.15 -13.81
C ASP A 18 -1.55 2.80 -13.40
N GLU A 19 -1.79 1.93 -14.39
CA GLU A 19 -2.06 0.51 -14.13
C GLU A 19 -0.84 -0.15 -13.47
N ALA A 20 -1.08 -1.01 -12.48
CA ALA A 20 -0.01 -1.73 -11.81
C ALA A 20 0.70 -2.69 -12.80
N PRO A 21 2.04 -2.65 -12.93
CA PRO A 21 2.78 -3.50 -13.84
C PRO A 21 2.47 -4.99 -13.64
N LYS A 22 2.14 -5.68 -14.74
CA LYS A 22 1.80 -7.10 -14.68
C LYS A 22 3.03 -7.99 -14.47
N PHE A 23 2.87 -9.04 -13.67
CA PHE A 23 3.88 -10.09 -13.52
C PHE A 23 3.25 -11.39 -13.01
N THR A 24 3.90 -12.50 -13.31
CA THR A 24 3.70 -13.76 -12.58
C THR A 24 4.89 -13.97 -11.64
N ALA A 25 4.63 -14.53 -10.47
CA ALA A 25 5.68 -14.78 -9.48
C ALA A 25 5.40 -15.99 -8.60
N VAL A 26 6.46 -16.70 -8.22
CA VAL A 26 6.42 -17.74 -7.21
C VAL A 26 6.39 -17.08 -5.83
N THR A 27 5.49 -17.53 -4.96
CA THR A 27 5.37 -17.03 -3.58
C THR A 27 5.33 -18.18 -2.57
N THR A 28 5.43 -17.84 -1.30
CA THR A 28 5.21 -18.78 -0.18
C THR A 28 3.82 -19.41 -0.15
N GLN A 29 2.84 -18.88 -0.88
CA GLN A 29 1.47 -19.43 -0.97
C GLN A 29 1.15 -20.02 -2.35
N GLY A 30 2.17 -20.23 -3.20
CA GLY A 30 2.01 -20.68 -4.58
C GLY A 30 2.27 -19.56 -5.60
N GLU A 31 2.06 -19.88 -6.87
CA GLU A 31 2.22 -18.91 -7.96
C GLU A 31 1.04 -17.94 -8.01
N ILE A 32 1.32 -16.67 -8.31
CA ILE A 32 0.33 -15.60 -8.48
C ILE A 32 0.48 -14.94 -9.85
N ASN A 33 -0.62 -14.41 -10.38
CA ASN A 33 -0.69 -13.53 -11.55
C ASN A 33 -1.17 -12.13 -11.12
N PHE A 34 -0.23 -11.19 -10.99
CA PHE A 34 -0.46 -9.85 -10.46
C PHE A 34 -0.69 -8.81 -11.57
N PRO A 35 -1.61 -7.84 -11.43
CA PRO A 35 -2.59 -7.69 -10.34
C PRO A 35 -3.88 -8.50 -10.56
N ASP A 36 -3.97 -9.27 -11.64
CA ASP A 36 -5.22 -9.88 -12.13
C ASP A 36 -5.91 -10.79 -11.09
N ASP A 37 -5.15 -11.58 -10.32
CA ASP A 37 -5.65 -12.44 -9.23
C ASP A 37 -6.32 -11.67 -8.09
N TYR A 38 -6.09 -10.37 -8.00
CA TYR A 38 -6.60 -9.49 -6.94
C TYR A 38 -7.69 -8.53 -7.44
N THR A 39 -8.23 -8.75 -8.64
CA THR A 39 -9.30 -7.92 -9.20
C THR A 39 -10.49 -7.81 -8.24
N GLY A 40 -10.96 -6.59 -7.98
CA GLY A 40 -12.05 -6.32 -7.04
C GLY A 40 -11.61 -6.12 -5.58
N GLU A 41 -10.33 -6.33 -5.27
CA GLU A 41 -9.75 -6.12 -3.94
C GLU A 41 -8.68 -5.03 -3.99
N TRP A 42 -8.49 -4.31 -2.89
CA TRP A 42 -7.29 -3.50 -2.72
C TRP A 42 -6.09 -4.41 -2.49
N VAL A 43 -4.91 -3.99 -2.92
CA VAL A 43 -3.66 -4.70 -2.64
C VAL A 43 -2.61 -3.73 -2.15
N ILE A 44 -1.94 -4.11 -1.06
CA ILE A 44 -0.69 -3.51 -0.62
C ILE A 44 0.44 -4.43 -1.04
N LEU A 45 1.14 -4.05 -2.11
CA LEU A 45 2.39 -4.68 -2.51
C LEU A 45 3.54 -3.96 -1.81
N PHE A 46 4.33 -4.68 -1.02
CA PHE A 46 5.40 -4.07 -0.23
C PHE A 46 6.68 -4.89 -0.28
N SER A 47 7.82 -4.23 -0.27
CA SER A 47 9.12 -4.89 -0.26
C SER A 47 9.85 -4.78 1.07
N HIS A 48 10.80 -5.67 1.30
CA HIS A 48 11.79 -5.57 2.37
C HIS A 48 13.20 -5.93 1.86
N PRO A 49 14.26 -5.39 2.51
CA PRO A 49 15.64 -5.60 2.06
C PRO A 49 16.17 -7.03 2.03
N ALA A 50 15.89 -7.80 3.08
CA ALA A 50 16.37 -9.18 3.22
C ALA A 50 15.66 -9.90 4.36
N ASP A 51 15.43 -11.20 4.18
CA ASP A 51 15.07 -12.13 5.23
C ASP A 51 16.13 -12.17 6.35
N PHE A 52 15.74 -12.67 7.52
CA PHE A 52 16.64 -12.82 8.68
C PHE A 52 17.31 -11.51 9.17
N THR A 53 16.71 -10.35 8.86
CA THR A 53 17.16 -9.05 9.38
C THR A 53 16.15 -8.46 10.38
N PRO A 54 16.60 -7.73 11.42
CA PRO A 54 15.74 -7.39 12.56
C PRO A 54 14.61 -6.42 12.20
N VAL A 55 14.87 -5.38 11.40
CA VAL A 55 13.82 -4.41 11.02
C VAL A 55 12.77 -5.07 10.14
N CYS A 56 13.17 -5.90 9.18
CA CYS A 56 12.22 -6.65 8.34
C CYS A 56 11.39 -7.62 9.19
N THR A 57 12.01 -8.25 10.18
CA THR A 57 11.35 -9.16 11.11
C THR A 57 10.31 -8.43 11.95
N SER A 58 10.62 -7.25 12.48
CA SER A 58 9.63 -6.43 13.19
C SER A 58 8.46 -6.04 12.30
N GLU A 59 8.73 -5.69 11.04
CA GLU A 59 7.70 -5.28 10.09
C GLU A 59 6.75 -6.42 9.70
N PHE A 60 7.27 -7.62 9.44
CA PHE A 60 6.45 -8.77 9.09
C PHE A 60 5.58 -9.24 10.26
N ILE A 61 6.11 -9.20 11.49
CA ILE A 61 5.31 -9.49 12.69
C ILE A 61 4.16 -8.50 12.82
N THR A 62 4.41 -7.20 12.60
CA THR A 62 3.36 -6.18 12.69
C THR A 62 2.34 -6.29 11.56
N PHE A 63 2.75 -6.54 10.31
CA PHE A 63 1.79 -6.75 9.23
C PHE A 63 0.93 -7.98 9.45
N ALA A 64 1.52 -9.10 9.89
CA ALA A 64 0.78 -10.33 10.13
C ALA A 64 -0.21 -10.21 11.29
N SER A 65 0.11 -9.47 12.35
CA SER A 65 -0.84 -9.19 13.43
C SER A 65 -2.00 -8.28 12.98
N LEU A 66 -1.81 -7.50 11.92
CA LEU A 66 -2.83 -6.63 11.31
C LEU A 66 -3.51 -7.26 10.09
N GLU A 67 -3.14 -8.47 9.67
CA GLU A 67 -3.59 -9.07 8.42
C GLU A 67 -5.12 -9.16 8.34
N GLU A 68 -5.78 -9.59 9.41
CA GLU A 68 -7.24 -9.63 9.49
C GLU A 68 -7.88 -8.24 9.41
N LYS A 69 -7.21 -7.23 9.98
CA LYS A 69 -7.67 -5.83 9.92
C LYS A 69 -7.65 -5.30 8.48
N PHE A 70 -6.59 -5.60 7.72
CA PHE A 70 -6.52 -5.27 6.29
C PHE A 70 -7.51 -6.07 5.46
N ALA A 71 -7.66 -7.38 5.73
CA ALA A 71 -8.63 -8.22 5.04
C ALA A 71 -10.07 -7.72 5.23
N ASN A 72 -10.42 -7.31 6.46
CA ASN A 72 -11.70 -6.67 6.77
C ASN A 72 -11.91 -5.35 6.04
N ALA A 73 -10.83 -4.65 5.65
CA ALA A 73 -10.90 -3.45 4.80
C ALA A 73 -10.82 -3.77 3.30
N ASN A 74 -11.20 -4.99 2.85
CA ASN A 74 -11.08 -5.42 1.46
C ASN A 74 -9.67 -5.26 0.88
N CYS A 75 -8.63 -5.50 1.69
CA CYS A 75 -7.25 -5.32 1.27
C CYS A 75 -6.43 -6.58 1.48
N LYS A 76 -5.72 -7.01 0.44
CA LYS A 76 -4.73 -8.08 0.47
C LYS A 76 -3.33 -7.49 0.68
N LEU A 77 -2.48 -8.25 1.34
CA LEU A 77 -1.07 -7.93 1.53
C LEU A 77 -0.25 -8.86 0.63
N VAL A 78 0.80 -8.33 -0.01
CA VAL A 78 1.75 -9.12 -0.80
C VAL A 78 3.15 -8.59 -0.50
N GLY A 79 3.98 -9.42 0.12
CA GLY A 79 5.36 -9.11 0.44
C GLY A 79 6.31 -9.45 -0.71
N LEU A 80 7.48 -8.82 -0.74
CA LEU A 80 8.54 -9.11 -1.71
C LEU A 80 9.93 -8.89 -1.11
N SER A 81 10.83 -9.83 -1.33
CA SER A 81 12.27 -9.55 -1.35
C SER A 81 12.93 -10.32 -2.48
N ILE A 82 14.25 -10.16 -2.61
CA ILE A 82 15.04 -10.86 -3.62
C ILE A 82 15.63 -12.17 -3.09
N ASP A 83 15.24 -12.60 -1.89
CA ASP A 83 15.68 -13.86 -1.31
C ASP A 83 14.95 -15.04 -1.98
N GLY A 84 15.50 -16.24 -1.81
CA GLY A 84 14.88 -17.47 -2.33
C GLY A 84 13.68 -17.94 -1.49
N LEU A 85 12.78 -18.70 -2.09
CA LEU A 85 11.57 -19.27 -1.48
C LEU A 85 11.88 -20.07 -0.22
N TYR A 86 12.95 -20.86 -0.22
CA TYR A 86 13.35 -21.62 0.97
C TYR A 86 13.84 -20.73 2.11
N SER A 87 14.46 -19.58 1.80
CA SER A 87 14.80 -18.56 2.80
C SER A 87 13.52 -18.02 3.42
N HIS A 88 12.55 -17.63 2.59
CA HIS A 88 11.26 -17.13 3.07
C HIS A 88 10.59 -18.13 4.01
N ILE A 89 10.46 -19.39 3.59
CA ILE A 89 9.83 -20.44 4.41
C ILE A 89 10.54 -20.61 5.75
N ALA A 90 11.87 -20.68 5.76
CA ALA A 90 12.64 -20.81 6.99
C ALA A 90 12.52 -19.58 7.91
N TRP A 91 12.49 -18.38 7.32
CA TRP A 91 12.35 -17.13 8.04
C TRP A 91 10.94 -16.96 8.63
N LEU A 92 9.88 -17.18 7.84
CA LEU A 92 8.49 -17.11 8.30
C LEU A 92 8.21 -18.11 9.43
N ARG A 93 8.78 -19.32 9.36
CA ARG A 93 8.73 -20.29 10.47
C ARG A 93 9.46 -19.78 11.71
N THR A 94 10.64 -19.17 11.53
CA THR A 94 11.40 -18.57 12.64
C THR A 94 10.61 -17.46 13.32
N ILE A 95 9.94 -16.60 12.55
CA ILE A 95 9.03 -15.56 13.07
C ILE A 95 7.99 -16.18 13.98
N LYS A 96 7.28 -17.20 13.50
CA LYS A 96 6.20 -17.87 14.25
C LYS A 96 6.72 -18.59 15.49
N GLU A 97 7.82 -19.32 15.36
CA GLU A 97 8.28 -20.25 16.40
C GLU A 97 9.16 -19.60 17.47
N LYS A 98 9.89 -18.53 17.14
CA LYS A 98 11.03 -18.06 17.96
C LYS A 98 11.07 -16.56 18.28
N ILE A 99 10.36 -15.72 17.53
CA ILE A 99 10.50 -14.26 17.68
C ILE A 99 9.34 -13.66 18.47
N GLU A 100 9.68 -12.75 19.36
CA GLU A 100 8.74 -11.87 20.05
C GLU A 100 9.13 -10.41 19.77
N PHE A 101 8.15 -9.58 19.41
CA PHE A 101 8.35 -8.13 19.21
C PHE A 101 7.13 -7.36 19.71
N ASN A 102 7.33 -6.35 20.57
CA ASN A 102 6.26 -5.55 21.18
C ASN A 102 5.11 -6.39 21.78
N GLY A 103 5.45 -7.52 22.43
CA GLY A 103 4.48 -8.44 23.03
C GLY A 103 3.74 -9.35 22.04
N MET A 104 4.00 -9.22 20.73
CA MET A 104 3.50 -10.13 19.70
C MET A 104 4.40 -11.35 19.60
N LYS A 105 3.84 -12.55 19.80
CA LYS A 105 4.51 -13.85 19.71
C LYS A 105 3.59 -14.86 19.02
N ASN A 106 4.16 -15.97 18.52
CA ASN A 106 3.40 -17.00 17.81
C ASN A 106 2.61 -16.44 16.61
N VAL A 107 3.14 -15.38 15.97
CA VAL A 107 2.48 -14.72 14.84
C VAL A 107 2.78 -15.50 13.57
N GLU A 108 1.72 -15.89 12.86
CA GLU A 108 1.82 -16.56 11.58
C GLU A 108 1.58 -15.57 10.45
N VAL A 109 2.54 -15.49 9.53
CA VAL A 109 2.43 -14.71 8.29
C VAL A 109 1.67 -15.55 7.26
N LYS A 110 0.45 -15.15 6.89
CA LYS A 110 -0.38 -15.93 5.96
C LYS A 110 -0.44 -15.32 4.55
N PHE A 111 -0.14 -14.03 4.42
CA PHE A 111 -0.01 -13.40 3.12
C PHE A 111 1.19 -13.94 2.31
N PRO A 112 1.12 -13.90 0.96
CA PRO A 112 2.20 -14.35 0.09
C PRO A 112 3.44 -13.44 0.21
N LEU A 113 4.61 -14.07 0.21
CA LEU A 113 5.91 -13.43 0.04
C LEU A 113 6.53 -13.91 -1.28
N ILE A 114 6.70 -12.98 -2.22
CA ILE A 114 7.28 -13.19 -3.54
C ILE A 114 8.78 -13.47 -3.44
N GLU A 115 9.21 -14.56 -4.09
CA GLU A 115 10.61 -14.82 -4.44
C GLU A 115 10.97 -14.02 -5.71
N ASP A 116 11.81 -12.98 -5.59
CA ASP A 116 12.27 -12.19 -6.74
C ASP A 116 13.80 -12.23 -6.91
N ILE A 117 14.39 -13.43 -6.97
CA ILE A 117 15.85 -13.62 -7.14
C ILE A 117 16.38 -12.88 -8.37
N THR A 118 15.58 -12.79 -9.44
CA THR A 118 15.95 -12.12 -10.70
C THR A 118 15.90 -10.59 -10.61
N MET A 119 15.28 -10.06 -9.55
CA MET A 119 14.95 -8.64 -9.35
C MET A 119 14.02 -8.07 -10.44
N ASP A 120 13.29 -8.90 -11.19
CA ASP A 120 12.45 -8.43 -12.29
C ASP A 120 11.29 -7.60 -11.75
N VAL A 121 10.60 -8.09 -10.71
CA VAL A 121 9.48 -7.39 -10.08
C VAL A 121 9.99 -6.15 -9.34
N ALA A 122 11.08 -6.27 -8.57
CA ALA A 122 11.70 -5.16 -7.88
C ALA A 122 12.15 -4.06 -8.84
N LYS A 123 12.65 -4.39 -10.04
CA LYS A 123 12.99 -3.38 -11.07
C LYS A 123 11.75 -2.79 -11.72
N LYS A 124 10.72 -3.59 -12.06
CA LYS A 124 9.44 -3.11 -12.63
C LYS A 124 8.77 -2.08 -11.73
N TYR A 125 8.86 -2.28 -10.43
CA TYR A 125 8.31 -1.36 -9.44
C TYR A 125 9.32 -0.34 -8.94
N GLY A 126 10.57 -0.30 -9.42
CA GLY A 126 11.57 0.67 -8.95
C GLY A 126 11.95 0.53 -7.47
N MET A 127 11.85 -0.67 -6.91
CA MET A 127 12.19 -1.01 -5.52
C MET A 127 13.71 -1.13 -5.30
N ILE A 128 14.50 -1.30 -6.36
CA ILE A 128 15.96 -1.21 -6.31
C ILE A 128 16.36 0.25 -6.48
N GLN A 129 16.92 0.85 -5.41
CA GLN A 129 17.39 2.24 -5.40
C GLN A 129 18.93 2.24 -5.31
N PRO A 130 19.67 2.37 -6.43
CA PRO A 130 21.11 2.11 -6.47
C PRO A 130 21.98 3.01 -5.58
N GLY A 131 21.44 4.17 -5.16
CA GLY A 131 22.10 5.05 -4.18
C GLY A 131 22.05 4.51 -2.74
N GLU A 132 21.13 3.59 -2.44
CA GLU A 132 20.95 2.96 -1.14
C GLU A 132 21.47 1.51 -1.16
N SER A 133 21.04 0.71 -2.15
CA SER A 133 21.54 -0.66 -2.37
C SER A 133 21.30 -1.12 -3.80
N LYS A 134 22.25 -1.90 -4.34
CA LYS A 134 22.13 -2.54 -5.67
C LYS A 134 21.66 -3.99 -5.60
N THR A 135 21.65 -4.55 -4.40
CA THR A 135 21.41 -5.98 -4.15
C THR A 135 20.34 -6.19 -3.10
N GLN A 136 19.53 -5.18 -2.78
CA GLN A 136 18.42 -5.28 -1.85
C GLN A 136 17.31 -4.33 -2.30
N ALA A 137 16.06 -4.75 -2.17
CA ALA A 137 14.93 -3.85 -2.32
C ALA A 137 14.88 -2.88 -1.13
N VAL A 138 14.53 -1.63 -1.38
CA VAL A 138 14.18 -0.70 -0.31
C VAL A 138 12.83 -1.08 0.32
N ARG A 139 12.39 -0.35 1.35
CA ARG A 139 11.09 -0.57 1.98
C ARG A 139 10.01 0.20 1.23
N ALA A 140 9.64 -0.31 0.06
CA ALA A 140 8.59 0.28 -0.77
C ALA A 140 7.21 -0.24 -0.36
N VAL A 141 6.17 0.56 -0.59
CA VAL A 141 4.75 0.22 -0.42
C VAL A 141 3.98 0.81 -1.59
N PHE A 142 3.22 -0.02 -2.29
CA PHE A 142 2.31 0.36 -3.35
C PHE A 142 0.88 0.05 -2.91
N PHE A 143 0.02 1.06 -2.97
CA PHE A 143 -1.41 0.91 -2.77
C PHE A 143 -2.06 0.78 -4.13
N ILE A 144 -2.70 -0.35 -4.38
CA ILE A 144 -3.32 -0.68 -5.66
C ILE A 144 -4.81 -0.91 -5.40
N ASP A 145 -5.65 -0.21 -6.16
CA ASP A 145 -7.09 -0.26 -5.96
C ASP A 145 -7.75 -1.47 -6.65
N PRO A 146 -9.05 -1.71 -6.44
CA PRO A 146 -9.79 -2.83 -7.04
C PRO A 146 -9.79 -2.89 -8.57
N LYS A 147 -9.38 -1.80 -9.24
CA LYS A 147 -9.26 -1.71 -10.70
C LYS A 147 -7.82 -1.92 -11.17
N GLY A 148 -6.90 -2.27 -10.26
CA GLY A 148 -5.49 -2.45 -10.57
C GLY A 148 -4.73 -1.13 -10.75
N ILE A 149 -5.25 0.00 -10.26
CA ILE A 149 -4.61 1.32 -10.41
C ILE A 149 -3.75 1.65 -9.18
N VAL A 150 -2.55 2.16 -9.40
CA VAL A 150 -1.66 2.63 -8.32
C VAL A 150 -2.21 3.94 -7.74
N ARG A 151 -2.46 3.97 -6.43
CA ARG A 151 -3.10 5.10 -5.73
C ARG A 151 -2.18 5.87 -4.80
N ALA A 152 -1.20 5.19 -4.21
CA ALA A 152 -0.19 5.79 -3.37
C ALA A 152 1.07 4.95 -3.39
N ILE A 153 2.20 5.60 -3.16
CA ILE A 153 3.53 5.00 -3.18
C ILE A 153 4.33 5.57 -2.01
N ILE A 154 4.97 4.71 -1.22
CA ILE A 154 5.84 5.11 -0.11
C ILE A 154 7.19 4.41 -0.25
N TYR A 155 8.29 5.16 -0.14
CA TYR A 155 9.66 4.65 -0.20
C TYR A 155 10.43 5.02 1.06
N TYR A 156 10.75 4.01 1.87
CA TYR A 156 11.59 4.17 3.05
C TYR A 156 12.98 3.57 2.80
N PRO A 157 14.05 4.16 3.38
CA PRO A 157 15.40 3.58 3.32
C PRO A 157 15.49 2.29 4.12
N LEU A 158 16.61 1.57 4.00
CA LEU A 158 16.82 0.30 4.70
C LEU A 158 16.77 0.46 6.23
N SER A 159 17.17 1.62 6.72
CA SER A 159 17.34 1.94 8.14
C SER A 159 16.06 2.26 8.91
N LEU A 160 14.93 2.53 8.23
CA LEU A 160 13.70 3.00 8.86
C LEU A 160 12.56 2.00 8.70
N GLY A 161 12.09 1.42 9.81
CA GLY A 161 10.85 0.65 9.82
C GLY A 161 9.61 1.51 9.53
N ARG A 162 8.65 0.96 8.79
CA ARG A 162 7.42 1.64 8.38
C ARG A 162 6.43 1.79 9.54
N ASN A 163 5.57 2.80 9.40
CA ASN A 163 4.42 2.98 10.28
C ASN A 163 3.17 2.31 9.66
N PHE A 164 2.72 1.22 10.26
CA PHE A 164 1.58 0.45 9.75
C PHE A 164 0.22 1.09 10.05
N ASP A 165 0.15 1.96 11.07
CA ASP A 165 -1.06 2.74 11.31
C ASP A 165 -1.27 3.75 10.19
N GLU A 166 -0.21 4.36 9.68
CA GLU A 166 -0.30 5.25 8.51
C GLU A 166 -0.71 4.48 7.25
N ILE A 167 -0.15 3.30 7.03
CA ILE A 167 -0.54 2.45 5.89
C ILE A 167 -2.03 2.13 5.96
N TYR A 168 -2.53 1.73 7.13
CA TYR A 168 -3.95 1.45 7.30
C TYR A 168 -4.81 2.72 7.18
N ARG A 169 -4.39 3.84 7.76
CA ARG A 169 -5.11 5.12 7.70
C ARG A 169 -5.24 5.61 6.26
N ALA A 170 -4.16 5.58 5.49
CA ALA A 170 -4.15 5.98 4.08
C ALA A 170 -5.08 5.11 3.23
N LEU A 171 -5.08 3.78 3.45
CA LEU A 171 -6.03 2.86 2.80
C LEU A 171 -7.48 3.27 3.08
N ILE A 172 -7.84 3.44 4.36
CA ILE A 172 -9.21 3.81 4.74
C ILE A 172 -9.58 5.20 4.19
N ALA A 173 -8.64 6.15 4.19
CA ALA A 173 -8.85 7.49 3.64
C ALA A 173 -9.16 7.44 2.13
N MET A 174 -8.39 6.68 1.35
CA MET A 174 -8.65 6.52 -0.09
C MET A 174 -9.99 5.81 -0.35
N GLN A 175 -10.30 4.76 0.40
CA GLN A 175 -11.59 4.07 0.30
C GLN A 175 -12.76 4.99 0.67
N THR A 176 -12.58 5.85 1.68
CA THR A 176 -13.57 6.84 2.10
C THR A 176 -13.77 7.89 1.01
N ALA A 177 -12.68 8.43 0.46
CA ALA A 177 -12.74 9.40 -0.62
C ALA A 177 -13.52 8.87 -1.83
N ASP A 178 -13.21 7.63 -2.25
CA ASP A 178 -13.88 6.97 -3.38
C ASP A 178 -15.37 6.69 -3.09
N THR A 179 -15.68 6.24 -1.87
CA THR A 179 -17.05 5.82 -1.49
C THR A 179 -18.00 7.00 -1.31
N PHE A 180 -17.52 8.08 -0.70
CA PHE A 180 -18.35 9.24 -0.34
C PHE A 180 -18.19 10.42 -1.30
N ASN A 181 -17.31 10.29 -2.30
CA ASN A 181 -16.96 11.34 -3.27
C ASN A 181 -16.52 12.64 -2.56
N VAL A 182 -15.50 12.51 -1.71
CA VAL A 182 -14.94 13.57 -0.85
C VAL A 182 -13.43 13.57 -0.89
N ALA A 183 -12.80 14.62 -0.38
CA ALA A 183 -11.38 14.63 -0.08
C ALA A 183 -11.17 14.53 1.45
N THR A 184 -10.09 13.87 1.87
CA THR A 184 -9.69 13.79 3.28
C THR A 184 -8.62 14.86 3.56
N PRO A 185 -8.79 15.76 4.56
CA PRO A 185 -7.80 16.77 4.89
C PRO A 185 -6.49 16.19 5.46
N ALA A 186 -5.53 17.08 5.74
CA ALA A 186 -4.30 16.72 6.45
C ALA A 186 -4.62 16.06 7.80
N ASP A 187 -3.85 15.02 8.15
CA ASP A 187 -3.97 14.24 9.40
C ASP A 187 -5.34 13.59 9.64
N TRP A 188 -6.18 13.49 8.61
CA TRP A 188 -7.53 12.95 8.72
C TRP A 188 -7.55 11.50 9.22
N ASN A 189 -8.42 11.24 10.19
CA ASN A 189 -8.80 9.92 10.66
C ASN A 189 -10.32 9.70 10.50
N PRO A 190 -10.78 8.44 10.46
CA PRO A 190 -12.22 8.14 10.39
C PRO A 190 -13.00 8.80 11.53
N GLY A 191 -13.95 9.68 11.16
CA GLY A 191 -14.75 10.50 12.08
C GLY A 191 -14.43 11.99 12.02
N ASP A 192 -13.27 12.37 11.46
CA ASP A 192 -12.93 13.77 11.22
C ASP A 192 -13.69 14.31 10.00
N ASP A 193 -13.85 15.64 9.95
CA ASP A 193 -14.51 16.33 8.86
C ASP A 193 -13.79 16.08 7.52
N VAL A 194 -14.57 15.92 6.45
CA VAL A 194 -14.08 15.73 5.09
C VAL A 194 -14.30 16.98 4.26
N ILE A 195 -13.45 17.19 3.25
CA ILE A 195 -13.53 18.31 2.33
C ILE A 195 -14.44 17.94 1.15
N VAL A 196 -15.37 18.82 0.81
CA VAL A 196 -16.17 18.69 -0.41
C VAL A 196 -15.34 19.19 -1.59
N SER A 197 -15.37 18.45 -2.70
CA SER A 197 -14.65 18.83 -3.92
C SER A 197 -14.88 20.30 -4.28
N PRO A 198 -13.83 21.03 -4.71
CA PRO A 198 -13.96 22.46 -5.00
C PRO A 198 -14.98 22.70 -6.12
N ALA A 199 -15.61 23.87 -6.10
CA ALA A 199 -16.50 24.28 -7.18
C ALA A 199 -15.72 24.40 -8.50
N GLY A 200 -16.11 23.60 -9.51
CA GLY A 200 -15.41 23.56 -10.80
C GLY A 200 -15.70 24.72 -11.75
N SER A 201 -16.58 25.65 -11.38
CA SER A 201 -16.92 26.84 -12.17
C SER A 201 -17.43 27.98 -11.29
N CYS A 202 -17.40 29.22 -11.80
CA CYS A 202 -17.87 30.40 -11.05
C CYS A 202 -19.34 30.30 -10.63
N GLY A 203 -20.21 29.73 -11.49
CA GLY A 203 -21.63 29.53 -11.15
C GLY A 203 -21.82 28.58 -9.97
N VAL A 204 -21.08 27.45 -9.95
CA VAL A 204 -21.12 26.49 -8.85
C VAL A 204 -20.54 27.09 -7.56
N ALA A 205 -19.51 27.95 -7.68
CA ALA A 205 -18.94 28.65 -6.53
C ALA A 205 -19.94 29.63 -5.91
N GLU A 206 -20.65 30.40 -6.75
CA GLU A 206 -21.68 31.34 -6.30
C GLU A 206 -22.89 30.61 -5.68
N GLU A 207 -23.35 29.52 -6.30
CA GLU A 207 -24.45 28.72 -5.79
C GLU A 207 -24.12 28.07 -4.44
N ARG A 208 -22.90 27.53 -4.30
CA ARG A 208 -22.42 26.95 -3.04
C ARG A 208 -22.46 27.95 -1.90
N MET A 209 -22.06 29.21 -2.15
CA MET A 209 -22.10 30.25 -1.12
C MET A 209 -23.51 30.76 -0.81
N LYS A 210 -24.50 30.44 -1.64
CA LYS A 210 -25.92 30.75 -1.40
C LYS A 210 -26.66 29.64 -0.65
N ASN A 211 -26.13 28.41 -0.64
CA ASN A 211 -26.81 27.24 -0.09
C ASN A 211 -25.82 26.33 0.67
N THR A 212 -25.64 26.62 1.96
CA THR A 212 -24.64 25.96 2.84
C THR A 212 -25.27 25.13 3.96
N ASP A 213 -26.55 24.78 3.88
CA ASP A 213 -27.31 24.29 5.05
C ASP A 213 -26.72 23.00 5.69
N ASP A 214 -25.88 22.26 4.96
CA ASP A 214 -25.18 21.05 5.45
C ASP A 214 -23.64 21.14 5.43
N LEU A 215 -23.06 22.31 5.12
CA LEU A 215 -21.61 22.50 4.93
C LEU A 215 -21.05 23.59 5.86
N ASP A 216 -19.89 23.34 6.47
CA ASP A 216 -19.08 24.41 7.07
C ASP A 216 -18.14 24.99 6.01
N CYS A 217 -18.57 26.08 5.39
CA CYS A 217 -17.81 26.79 4.37
C CYS A 217 -17.07 27.99 4.95
N LYS A 218 -15.73 27.99 4.88
CA LYS A 218 -14.92 29.20 5.14
C LYS A 218 -14.81 30.08 3.91
N ASP A 219 -14.84 29.47 2.74
CA ASP A 219 -14.89 30.13 1.43
C ASP A 219 -15.42 29.14 0.37
N TRP A 220 -15.71 29.60 -0.84
CA TRP A 220 -16.33 28.79 -1.91
C TRP A 220 -15.51 27.55 -2.29
N PHE A 221 -14.19 27.61 -2.13
CA PHE A 221 -13.27 26.51 -2.41
C PHE A 221 -12.96 25.64 -1.18
N PHE A 222 -13.33 26.10 0.02
CA PHE A 222 -13.01 25.44 1.29
C PHE A 222 -14.27 25.23 2.12
N CYS A 223 -14.94 24.11 1.84
CA CYS A 223 -16.09 23.64 2.59
C CYS A 223 -15.84 22.24 3.13
N THR A 224 -16.15 22.05 4.40
CA THR A 224 -16.11 20.74 5.05
C THR A 224 -17.52 20.23 5.33
N LYS A 225 -17.64 18.92 5.49
CA LYS A 225 -18.84 18.27 6.01
C LYS A 225 -18.45 17.22 7.05
N LYS A 226 -19.33 17.00 8.02
CA LYS A 226 -19.17 15.93 8.99
C LYS A 226 -19.36 14.57 8.31
N LEU A 227 -18.57 13.59 8.71
CA LEU A 227 -18.74 12.20 8.28
C LEU A 227 -18.50 11.27 9.47
N ASP A 228 -19.56 10.59 9.91
CA ASP A 228 -19.50 9.75 11.11
C ASP A 228 -18.56 8.56 10.92
N LYS A 229 -17.76 8.27 11.96
CA LYS A 229 -16.80 7.16 11.96
C LYS A 229 -17.46 5.80 11.71
N ASN A 230 -18.64 5.56 12.30
CA ASN A 230 -19.33 4.28 12.13
C ASN A 230 -19.90 4.17 10.72
N GLU A 231 -20.35 5.28 10.13
CA GLU A 231 -20.78 5.31 8.74
C GLU A 231 -19.63 4.97 7.78
N VAL A 232 -18.44 5.57 7.98
CA VAL A 232 -17.23 5.22 7.23
C VAL A 232 -16.96 3.73 7.31
N PHE A 233 -16.81 3.18 8.51
CA PHE A 233 -16.47 1.77 8.66
C PHE A 233 -17.55 0.83 8.17
N LYS A 234 -18.83 1.17 8.33
CA LYS A 234 -19.95 0.37 7.81
C LYS A 234 -19.94 0.24 6.29
N LYS A 235 -19.40 1.24 5.58
CA LYS A 235 -19.35 1.28 4.12
C LYS A 235 -18.04 0.75 3.55
N VAL A 236 -16.93 0.99 4.25
CA VAL A 236 -15.58 0.67 3.80
C VAL A 236 -15.16 -0.76 4.18
N LEU A 237 -15.58 -1.25 5.34
CA LEU A 237 -15.22 -2.60 5.79
C LEU A 237 -16.17 -3.65 5.20
N LYS A 238 -15.61 -4.82 4.87
CA LYS A 238 -16.37 -6.04 4.54
C LYS A 238 -17.23 -6.44 5.73
N LYS A 239 -18.43 -6.92 5.44
CA LYS A 239 -19.32 -7.58 6.40
C LYS A 239 -19.03 -9.07 6.47
#